data_AF-A0A9W5QY31-F1
#
_entry.id   AF-A0A9W5QY31-F1
#
_cell.length_a   1.000
_cell.length_b   1.000
_cell.length_c   1.000
_cell.angle_alpha   90.00
_cell.angle_beta   90.00
_cell.angle_gamma   90.00
#
_symmetry.space_group_name_H-M   'P 1'
#
loop_
_entity.id
_entity.type
_entity.pdbx_description
1 polymer ?
#
loop_
_entity_poly.entity_id
_entity_poly.type
_entity_poly.pdbx_seq_one_letter_code
_entity_poly.pdbx_strand_id
1 'polypeptide(L)'
;MDYLKRTLNELRESAGFNQAELADILEVSPKTLWLYEQDSTNIPDELIKKYMYLFDVPYEDIFFGSKYEKFVQVKKRVQERANNLKKIVS
;
A
#
# COMPACT_ATOMS: atom_id res chain seq x y z
N MET A 1 17.86 -1.85 -0.93
CA MET A 1 17.28 -2.91 -0.08
C MET A 1 15.95 -3.28 -0.71
N ASP A 2 15.73 -4.54 -1.07
CA ASP A 2 14.43 -4.98 -1.59
C ASP A 2 13.41 -5.00 -0.44
N TYR A 3 12.38 -4.16 -0.48
CA TYR A 3 11.28 -4.15 0.49
C TYR A 3 9.94 -4.19 -0.23
N LEU A 4 8.91 -4.64 0.49
CA LEU A 4 7.57 -4.69 -0.10
C LEU A 4 7.03 -3.28 -0.22
N LYS A 5 6.63 -2.91 -1.44
CA LYS A 5 5.90 -1.68 -1.76
C LYS A 5 4.67 -1.51 -0.85
N ARG A 6 4.28 -0.28 -0.55
CA ARG A 6 3.18 0.05 0.38
C ARG A 6 1.87 0.28 -0.37
N THR A 7 0.78 -0.26 0.14
CA THR A 7 -0.57 0.02 -0.35
C THR A 7 -1.02 1.42 0.03
N LEU A 8 -2.04 1.94 -0.65
CA LEU A 8 -2.68 3.22 -0.32
C LEU A 8 -3.21 3.22 1.13
N ASN A 9 -3.78 2.09 1.58
CA ASN A 9 -4.24 1.92 2.95
C ASN A 9 -3.10 2.02 3.97
N GLU A 10 -1.98 1.33 3.72
CA GLU A 10 -0.81 1.36 4.60
C GLU A 10 -0.18 2.77 4.68
N LEU A 11 -0.25 3.56 3.61
CA LEU A 11 0.19 4.96 3.62
C LEU A 11 -0.72 5.80 4.52
N ARG A 12 -2.04 5.73 4.30
CA ARG A 12 -3.04 6.45 5.11
C ARG A 12 -2.93 6.12 6.60
N GLU A 13 -2.98 4.83 6.94
CA GLU A 13 -2.98 4.37 8.34
C GLU A 13 -1.68 4.77 9.07
N SER A 14 -0.53 4.71 8.38
CA SER A 14 0.75 5.10 8.99
C SER A 14 0.85 6.59 9.30
N ALA A 15 0.09 7.42 8.58
CA ALA A 15 0.04 8.86 8.79
C ALA A 15 -1.04 9.25 9.81
N GLY A 16 -1.77 8.28 10.37
CA GLY A 16 -2.78 8.51 11.40
C GLY A 16 -4.12 9.06 10.90
N PHE A 17 -4.34 9.08 9.58
CA PHE A 17 -5.60 9.56 9.01
C PHE A 17 -6.65 8.45 8.97
N ASN A 18 -7.88 8.78 9.34
CA ASN A 18 -9.03 7.97 9.00
C ASN A 18 -9.40 8.18 7.51
N GLN A 19 -10.27 7.31 6.99
CA GLN A 19 -10.60 7.31 5.57
C GLN A 19 -11.35 8.58 5.14
N ALA A 20 -12.22 9.15 5.98
CA ALA A 20 -12.95 10.36 5.63
C ALA A 20 -12.02 11.58 5.54
N GLU A 21 -11.06 11.70 6.47
CA GLU A 21 -10.06 12.77 6.48
C GLU A 21 -9.20 12.77 5.22
N LEU A 22 -8.65 11.61 4.83
CA LEU A 22 -7.83 11.55 3.62
C LEU A 22 -8.67 11.75 2.35
N ALA A 23 -9.91 11.26 2.33
CA ALA A 23 -10.80 11.45 1.18
C ALA A 23 -11.08 12.94 0.93
N ASP A 24 -11.29 13.72 2.00
CA ASP A 24 -11.48 15.17 1.94
C ASP A 24 -10.23 15.86 1.36
N ILE A 25 -9.04 15.53 1.87
CA ILE A 25 -7.75 16.06 1.35
C ILE A 25 -7.53 15.72 -0.13
N LEU A 26 -7.92 14.52 -0.55
CA LEU A 26 -7.76 14.05 -1.93
C LEU A 26 -8.86 14.54 -2.88
N GLU A 27 -9.89 15.20 -2.33
CA GLU A 27 -11.09 15.67 -3.03
C GLU A 27 -11.85 14.54 -3.73
N VAL A 28 -11.99 13.40 -3.04
CA VAL A 28 -12.76 12.23 -3.50
C VAL A 28 -13.76 11.79 -2.44
N SER A 29 -14.77 10.99 -2.83
CA SER A 29 -15.67 10.41 -1.83
C SER A 29 -14.93 9.37 -0.96
N PRO A 30 -15.28 9.20 0.33
CA PRO A 30 -14.73 8.12 1.16
C PRO A 30 -14.91 6.74 0.54
N LYS A 31 -16.03 6.51 -0.16
CA LYS A 31 -16.29 5.27 -0.90
C LYS A 31 -15.32 5.08 -2.07
N THR A 32 -15.03 6.13 -2.82
CA THR A 32 -14.06 6.10 -3.92
C THR A 32 -12.67 5.76 -3.39
N LEU A 33 -12.24 6.43 -2.32
CA LEU A 33 -10.99 6.12 -1.65
C LEU A 33 -10.96 4.66 -1.18
N TRP A 34 -12.03 4.19 -0.53
CA TRP A 34 -12.13 2.80 -0.09
C TRP A 34 -11.97 1.80 -1.24
N LEU A 35 -12.64 2.04 -2.38
CA LEU A 35 -12.52 1.17 -3.56
C LEU A 35 -11.07 1.05 -4.02
N TYR A 36 -10.35 2.17 -4.13
CA TYR A 36 -8.94 2.15 -4.51
C TYR A 36 -8.03 1.54 -3.45
N GLU A 37 -8.36 1.67 -2.17
CA GLU A 37 -7.63 0.97 -1.11
C GLU A 37 -7.82 -0.54 -1.18
N GLN A 38 -8.98 -1.04 -1.65
CA GLN A 38 -9.21 -2.47 -1.87
C GLN A 38 -8.50 -2.98 -3.13
N ASP A 39 -8.55 -2.22 -4.21
CA ASP A 39 -7.91 -2.54 -5.48
C ASP A 39 -7.47 -1.27 -6.22
N SER A 40 -6.16 -1.06 -6.27
CA SER A 40 -5.53 0.10 -6.89
C SER A 40 -5.06 -0.17 -8.32
N THR A 41 -5.45 -1.29 -8.95
CA THR A 41 -5.04 -1.65 -10.32
C THR A 41 -5.36 -0.54 -11.34
N ASN A 42 -6.51 0.13 -11.17
CA ASN A 42 -7.02 1.16 -12.09
C ASN A 42 -7.16 2.54 -11.42
N ILE A 43 -6.30 2.85 -10.43
CA ILE A 43 -6.29 4.18 -9.83
C ILE A 43 -5.82 5.24 -10.85
N PRO A 44 -6.47 6.42 -10.94
CA PRO A 44 -6.06 7.47 -11.87
C PRO A 44 -4.69 8.07 -11.51
N ASP A 45 -3.90 8.41 -12.52
CA ASP A 45 -2.58 9.06 -12.38
C ASP A 45 -2.61 10.32 -11.50
N GLU A 46 -3.70 11.10 -11.56
CA GLU A 46 -3.87 12.28 -10.72
C GLU A 46 -3.85 11.92 -9.23
N LEU A 47 -4.58 10.87 -8.86
CA LEU A 47 -4.63 10.40 -7.47
C LEU A 47 -3.27 9.83 -7.06
N ILE A 48 -2.59 9.11 -7.96
CA ILE A 48 -1.22 8.62 -7.72
C ILE A 48 -0.28 9.78 -7.37
N LYS A 49 -0.29 10.86 -8.17
CA LYS A 49 0.53 12.05 -7.93
C LYS A 49 0.20 12.72 -6.59
N LYS A 50 -1.09 12.79 -6.23
CA LYS A 50 -1.52 13.29 -4.91
C LYS A 50 -0.94 12.43 -3.77
N TYR A 51 -0.99 11.10 -3.88
CA TYR A 51 -0.37 10.20 -2.89
C TYR A 51 1.15 10.39 -2.79
N MET A 52 1.84 10.44 -3.92
CA MET A 52 3.29 10.64 -3.94
C MET A 52 3.69 11.94 -3.22
N TYR A 53 2.96 13.03 -3.49
CA TYR A 53 3.21 14.33 -2.87
C TYR A 53 2.88 14.34 -1.37
N LEU A 54 1.69 13.85 -0.98
CA LEU A 54 1.23 13.92 0.41
C LEU A 54 2.04 13.04 1.37
N PHE A 55 2.49 11.89 0.90
CA PHE A 55 3.19 10.91 1.74
C PHE A 55 4.71 10.90 1.54
N ASP A 56 5.24 11.78 0.67
CA ASP A 56 6.67 11.84 0.31
C ASP A 56 7.23 10.47 -0.08
N VAL A 57 6.53 9.79 -1.01
CA VAL A 57 6.91 8.45 -1.50
C VAL A 57 7.06 8.43 -3.03
N PRO A 58 8.09 7.77 -3.56
CA PRO A 58 8.23 7.60 -5.00
C PRO A 58 7.21 6.58 -5.53
N TYR A 59 6.87 6.67 -6.82
CA TYR A 59 5.96 5.74 -7.50
C TYR A 59 6.34 4.27 -7.28
N GLU A 60 7.65 3.98 -7.33
CA GLU A 60 8.16 2.62 -7.21
C GLU A 60 7.91 1.99 -5.83
N ASP A 61 7.62 2.80 -4.82
CA ASP A 61 7.34 2.33 -3.47
C ASP A 61 5.86 2.11 -3.22
N ILE A 62 4.98 2.47 -4.17
CA ILE A 62 3.54 2.28 -4.06
C ILE A 62 3.15 0.95 -4.72
N PHE A 63 2.33 0.18 -4.01
CA PHE A 63 1.74 -1.04 -4.52
C PHE A 63 0.44 -0.74 -5.27
N PHE A 64 0.40 -1.14 -6.55
CA PHE A 64 -0.78 -1.08 -7.40
C PHE A 64 -1.29 -2.50 -7.67
N GLY A 65 -2.50 -2.81 -7.21
CA GLY A 65 -3.10 -4.12 -7.30
C GLY A 65 -4.16 -4.36 -6.23
N SER A 66 -4.68 -5.58 -6.16
CA SER A 66 -5.68 -5.93 -5.14
C SER A 66 -5.03 -6.15 -3.77
N LYS A 67 -5.77 -5.90 -2.68
CA LYS A 67 -5.35 -6.27 -1.32
C LYS A 67 -4.99 -7.76 -1.23
N TYR A 68 -5.72 -8.62 -1.94
CA TYR A 68 -5.43 -10.06 -1.95
C TYR A 68 -4.03 -10.37 -2.50
N GLU A 69 -3.65 -9.77 -3.63
CA GLU A 69 -2.31 -9.94 -4.19
C GLU A 69 -1.22 -9.49 -3.21
N LYS A 70 -1.41 -8.33 -2.56
CA LYS A 70 -0.52 -7.86 -1.50
C LYS A 70 -0.39 -8.87 -0.36
N PHE A 71 -1.51 -9.41 0.14
CA PHE A 71 -1.49 -10.42 1.20
C PHE A 71 -0.72 -11.69 0.79
N VAL A 72 -0.91 -12.16 -0.44
CA VAL A 72 -0.18 -13.32 -0.99
C VAL A 72 1.32 -13.04 -1.06
N GLN A 73 1.74 -11.85 -1.54
CA GLN A 73 3.15 -11.46 -1.61
C GLN A 73 3.80 -11.39 -0.23
N VAL A 74 3.12 -10.79 0.75
CA VAL A 74 3.58 -10.71 2.14
C VAL A 74 3.74 -12.12 2.72
N LYS A 75 2.74 -12.98 2.58
CA LYS A 75 2.76 -14.36 3.09
C LYS A 75 3.92 -15.16 2.50
N LYS A 76 4.12 -15.08 1.18
CA LYS A 76 5.22 -15.77 0.48
C LYS A 76 6.57 -15.32 1.03
N ARG A 77 6.79 -14.01 1.13
CA ARG A 77 8.04 -13.43 1.63
C ARG A 77 8.34 -13.83 3.08
N VAL A 78 7.32 -13.83 3.94
CA VAL A 78 7.46 -14.27 5.34
C VAL A 78 7.83 -15.75 5.41
N GLN A 79 7.20 -16.60 4.59
CA GLN A 79 7.51 -18.04 4.54
C GLN A 79 8.95 -18.31 4.09
N GLU A 80 9.43 -17.61 3.06
CA GLU A 80 10.81 -17.69 2.58
C GLU A 80 11.81 -17.27 3.68
N ARG A 81 11.54 -16.15 4.34
CA ARG A 81 12.38 -15.66 5.45
C ARG A 81 12.38 -16.62 6.64
N ALA A 82 11.24 -17.22 6.99
CA ALA A 82 11.16 -18.21 8.06
C ALA A 82 11.99 -19.46 7.75
N ASN A 83 11.97 -19.92 6.49
CA ASN A 83 12.79 -21.06 6.05
C ASN A 83 14.29 -20.73 6.10
N ASN A 84 14.68 -19.51 5.71
CA ASN A 84 16.07 -19.07 5.80
C ASN A 84 16.52 -18.86 7.25
N LEU A 85 15.65 -18.34 8.12
CA LEU A 85 15.94 -18.18 9.54
C LEU A 85 16.30 -19.52 10.18
N LYS A 86 15.54 -20.58 9.88
CA LYS A 86 15.83 -21.94 10.38
C LYS A 86 17.26 -22.36 10.08
N LYS A 87 17.79 -22.05 8.89
CA LYS A 87 19.17 -22.37 8.47
C LYS A 87 20.24 -21.52 9.15
N ILE A 88 19.89 -20.31 9.60
CA ILE A 88 20.82 -19.41 10.30
C ILE A 88 20.93 -19.78 11.78
N VAL A 89 19.84 -20.26 12.37
CA VAL A 89 19.75 -20.61 13.79
C VAL A 89 20.01 -22.09 14.09
N SER A 90 20.31 -22.89 13.06
CA SER A 90 20.81 -24.27 13.21
C SER A 90 22.31 -24.31 12.97
#